data_AF-A0AAW3IQN7-F1
#
_entry.id   AF-A0AAW3IQN7-F1
#
_cell.length_a   1.000
_cell.length_b   1.000
_cell.length_c   1.000
_cell.angle_alpha   90.00
_cell.angle_beta   90.00
_cell.angle_gamma   90.00
#
_symmetry.space_group_name_H-M   'P 1'
#
loop_
_entity.id
_entity.type
_entity.pdbx_description
1 polymer ?
#
loop_
_entity_poly.entity_id
_entity_poly.type
_entity_poly.pdbx_seq_one_letter_code
_entity_poly.pdbx_strand_id
1 'polypeptide(L)'
;MSNDKSDELNAANQKLSLLLNELQSLEKEWDEAVRHSAEYMGDDHRIEQFRDDRAMEALQRVNRVKAEIANQTQLVAELADKY
;
A
#
# COMPACT_ATOMS: atom_id res chain seq x y z
N MET A 1 -33.16 -11.79 2.08
CA MET A 1 -31.80 -11.68 2.64
C MET A 1 -30.70 -11.86 1.58
N SER A 2 -30.95 -11.62 0.29
CA SER A 2 -29.96 -11.85 -0.79
C SER A 2 -29.28 -10.59 -1.31
N ASN A 3 -29.86 -9.39 -1.08
CA ASN A 3 -29.23 -8.12 -1.48
C ASN A 3 -28.03 -7.77 -0.60
N ASP A 4 -28.20 -7.82 0.72
CA ASP A 4 -27.17 -7.34 1.66
C ASP A 4 -25.82 -8.06 1.51
N LYS A 5 -25.83 -9.38 1.27
CA LYS A 5 -24.59 -10.14 1.06
C LYS A 5 -23.86 -9.68 -0.21
N SER A 6 -24.60 -9.35 -1.27
CA SER A 6 -24.01 -9.01 -2.58
C SER A 6 -23.44 -7.61 -2.52
N ASP A 7 -24.11 -6.74 -1.78
CA ASP A 7 -23.65 -5.40 -1.48
C ASP A 7 -22.38 -5.42 -0.62
N GLU A 8 -22.30 -6.31 0.37
CA GLU A 8 -21.11 -6.49 1.22
C GLU A 8 -19.90 -7.01 0.44
N LEU A 9 -20.10 -8.02 -0.42
CA LEU A 9 -19.03 -8.53 -1.29
C LEU A 9 -18.56 -7.48 -2.31
N ASN A 10 -19.50 -6.72 -2.90
CA ASN A 10 -19.17 -5.63 -3.82
C ASN A 10 -18.39 -4.52 -3.13
N ALA A 11 -18.80 -4.11 -1.93
CA ALA A 11 -18.09 -3.11 -1.13
C ALA A 11 -16.67 -3.61 -0.75
N ALA A 12 -16.53 -4.89 -0.38
CA ALA A 12 -15.24 -5.48 -0.07
C ALA A 12 -14.29 -5.51 -1.29
N ASN A 13 -14.81 -5.82 -2.48
CA ASN A 13 -14.05 -5.79 -3.74
C ASN A 13 -13.66 -4.37 -4.17
N GLN A 14 -14.56 -3.39 -3.98
CA GLN A 14 -14.27 -1.98 -4.25
C GLN A 14 -13.14 -1.48 -3.35
N LYS A 15 -13.20 -1.79 -2.05
CA LYS A 15 -12.13 -1.44 -1.10
C LYS A 15 -10.80 -2.08 -1.47
N LEU A 16 -10.80 -3.35 -1.86
CA LEU A 16 -9.59 -4.03 -2.34
C LEU A 16 -8.99 -3.33 -3.57
N SER A 17 -9.84 -2.90 -4.51
CA SER A 17 -9.40 -2.18 -5.71
C SER A 17 -8.77 -0.82 -5.36
N LEU A 18 -9.34 -0.10 -4.39
CA LEU A 18 -8.78 1.16 -3.90
C LEU A 18 -7.40 0.95 -3.24
N LEU A 19 -7.26 -0.09 -2.41
CA LEU A 19 -5.99 -0.43 -1.77
C LEU A 19 -4.91 -0.83 -2.80
N LEU A 20 -5.28 -1.54 -3.87
CA LEU A 20 -4.34 -1.88 -4.94
C LEU A 20 -3.87 -0.64 -5.72
N ASN A 21 -4.76 0.30 -5.99
CA ASN A 21 -4.40 1.57 -6.63
C ASN A 21 -3.49 2.42 -5.72
N GLU A 22 -3.81 2.46 -4.43
CA GLU A 22 -2.96 3.14 -3.43
C GLU A 22 -1.58 2.50 -3.37
N LEU A 23 -1.51 1.17 -3.32
CA LEU A 23 -0.24 0.44 -3.33
C LEU A 23 0.61 0.80 -4.55
N GLN A 24 0.02 0.83 -5.75
CA GLN A 24 0.73 1.18 -6.97
C GLN A 24 1.28 2.62 -6.93
N SER A 25 0.55 3.55 -6.31
CA SER A 25 1.04 4.92 -6.12
C SER A 25 2.21 4.97 -5.15
N LEU A 26 2.09 4.28 -4.02
CA LEU A 26 3.12 4.25 -2.97
C LEU A 26 4.41 3.56 -3.43
N GLU A 27 4.31 2.49 -4.23
CA GLU A 27 5.48 1.82 -4.78
C GLU A 27 6.26 2.75 -5.72
N LYS A 28 5.57 3.59 -6.52
CA LYS A 28 6.23 4.63 -7.33
C LYS A 28 6.90 5.70 -6.46
N GLU A 29 6.22 6.18 -5.42
CA GLU A 29 6.80 7.17 -4.49
C GLU A 29 8.05 6.61 -3.79
N TRP A 30 8.02 5.34 -3.41
CA TRP A 30 9.16 4.66 -2.80
C TRP A 30 10.31 4.48 -3.78
N ASP A 31 10.04 4.02 -5.01
CA ASP A 31 11.05 3.90 -6.06
C ASP A 31 11.73 5.24 -6.36
N GLU A 32 10.96 6.33 -6.42
CA GLU A 32 11.50 7.68 -6.58
C GLU A 32 12.37 8.11 -5.40
N ALA A 33 11.94 7.85 -4.16
CA ALA A 33 12.72 8.16 -2.97
C ALA A 33 14.04 7.37 -2.93
N VAL A 34 14.03 6.10 -3.32
CA VAL A 34 15.23 5.25 -3.41
C VAL A 34 16.16 5.74 -4.53
N ARG A 35 15.63 6.11 -5.69
CA ARG A 35 16.44 6.67 -6.78
C ARG A 35 17.09 7.99 -6.37
N HIS A 36 16.31 8.92 -5.79
CA HIS A 36 16.86 10.16 -5.25
C HIS A 36 17.91 9.90 -4.16
N SER A 37 17.72 8.82 -3.39
CA SER A 37 18.74 8.36 -2.45
C SER A 37 20.04 8.00 -3.15
N ALA A 38 19.98 7.12 -4.14
CA ALA A 38 21.15 6.63 -4.87
C ALA A 38 21.87 7.71 -5.70
N GLU A 39 21.17 8.73 -6.18
CA GLU A 39 21.74 9.79 -7.04
C GLU A 39 22.46 10.91 -6.26
N TYR A 40 22.25 11.00 -4.95
CA TYR A 40 22.91 12.02 -4.13
C TYR A 40 24.38 11.65 -3.89
N MET A 41 25.31 12.41 -4.50
CA MET A 41 26.76 12.28 -4.32
C MET A 41 27.36 13.36 -3.39
N GLY A 42 26.54 14.05 -2.59
CA GLY A 42 27.02 15.01 -1.61
C GLY A 42 27.44 14.34 -0.30
N ASP A 43 28.12 15.10 0.56
CA ASP A 43 28.73 14.60 1.81
C ASP A 43 28.10 15.29 3.05
N ASP A 44 26.89 15.87 2.92
CA ASP A 44 26.17 16.46 4.07
C ASP A 44 25.32 15.38 4.74
N HIS A 45 25.82 14.86 5.86
CA HIS A 45 25.14 13.85 6.67
C HIS A 45 23.70 14.21 7.07
N ARG A 46 23.34 15.51 7.18
CA ARG A 46 21.95 15.90 7.47
C ARG A 46 21.04 15.62 6.28
N ILE A 47 21.54 15.82 5.06
CA ILE A 47 20.82 15.52 3.83
C ILE A 47 20.70 14.01 3.65
N GLU A 48 21.77 13.26 3.90
CA GLU A 48 21.76 11.78 3.85
C GLU A 48 20.72 11.19 4.82
N GLN A 49 20.72 11.65 6.07
CA GLN A 49 19.79 11.16 7.09
C GLN A 49 18.34 11.46 6.70
N PHE A 50 18.05 12.70 6.29
CA PHE A 50 16.69 13.08 5.88
C PHE A 50 16.16 12.25 4.71
N ARG A 51 17.04 11.92 3.76
CA ARG A 51 16.76 11.12 2.58
C ARG A 51 16.49 9.66 2.94
N ASP A 52 17.31 9.09 3.82
CA ASP A 52 17.13 7.71 4.30
C ASP A 52 15.85 7.58 5.14
N ASP A 53 15.56 8.57 5.99
CA ASP A 53 14.30 8.65 6.76
C ASP A 53 13.08 8.68 5.83
N ARG A 54 13.13 9.48 4.75
CA ARG A 54 12.05 9.57 3.77
C ARG A 54 11.84 8.26 3.00
N ALA A 55 12.92 7.58 2.62
CA ALA A 55 12.84 6.26 1.98
C ALA A 55 12.26 5.21 2.94
N MET A 56 12.61 5.28 4.23
CA MET A 56 12.08 4.39 5.26
C MET A 56 10.59 4.64 5.52
N GLU A 57 10.16 5.90 5.61
CA GLU A 57 8.75 6.27 5.76
C GLU A 57 7.90 5.77 4.57
N ALA A 58 8.40 5.95 3.35
CA ALA A 58 7.74 5.44 2.13
C ALA A 58 7.60 3.90 2.17
N LEU A 59 8.66 3.19 2.56
CA LEU A 59 8.63 1.73 2.73
C LEU A 59 7.61 1.29 3.79
N GLN A 60 7.54 1.99 4.92
CA GLN A 60 6.56 1.71 5.97
C GLN A 60 5.12 1.87 5.48
N ARG A 61 4.83 2.90 4.68
CA ARG A 61 3.52 3.10 4.05
C ARG A 61 3.17 1.96 3.10
N VAL A 62 4.10 1.55 2.22
CA VAL A 62 3.93 0.38 1.33
C VAL A 62 3.60 -0.88 2.12
N ASN A 63 4.37 -1.17 3.18
CA ASN A 63 4.17 -2.37 4.00
C ASN A 63 2.82 -2.37 4.72
N ARG A 64 2.38 -1.21 5.21
CA ARG A 64 1.06 -1.07 5.83
C ARG A 64 -0.05 -1.39 4.84
N VAL A 65 -0.01 -0.81 3.64
CA VAL A 65 -1.05 -1.06 2.62
C VAL A 65 -1.03 -2.53 2.16
N LYS A 66 0.14 -3.16 2.04
CA LYS A 66 0.25 -4.61 1.78
C LYS A 66 -0.45 -5.45 2.86
N ALA A 67 -0.32 -5.09 4.13
CA ALA A 67 -1.03 -5.77 5.21
C ALA A 67 -2.55 -5.55 5.15
N GLU A 68 -2.99 -4.32 4.84
CA GLU A 68 -4.42 -4.01 4.66
C GLU A 68 -5.02 -4.78 3.47
N ILE A 69 -4.29 -4.93 2.36
CA ILE A 69 -4.68 -5.77 1.22
C ILE A 69 -4.83 -7.22 1.64
N ALA A 70 -3.87 -7.80 2.36
CA ALA A 70 -3.94 -9.19 2.82
C ALA A 70 -5.19 -9.45 3.66
N ASN A 71 -5.47 -8.57 4.62
CA ASN A 71 -6.69 -8.65 5.44
C ASN A 71 -7.96 -8.52 4.59
N GLN A 72 -7.97 -7.61 3.62
CA GLN A 72 -9.12 -7.40 2.74
C GLN A 72 -9.34 -8.57 1.79
N THR A 73 -8.28 -9.19 1.26
CA THR A 73 -8.36 -10.41 0.45
C THR A 73 -8.93 -11.57 1.26
N GLN A 74 -8.53 -11.72 2.53
CA GLN A 74 -9.12 -12.72 3.41
C GLN A 74 -10.61 -12.49 3.62
N LEU A 75 -11.03 -11.25 3.88
CA LEU A 75 -12.45 -10.90 4.02
C LEU A 75 -13.25 -11.24 2.75
N VAL A 76 -12.73 -10.91 1.56
CA VAL A 76 -13.37 -11.24 0.28
C VAL A 76 -13.52 -12.75 0.12
N ALA A 77 -12.49 -13.53 0.45
CA ALA A 77 -12.54 -14.99 0.39
C ALA A 77 -13.62 -15.57 1.34
N GLU A 78 -13.66 -15.09 2.59
CA GLU A 78 -14.66 -15.51 3.58
C GLU A 78 -16.10 -15.15 3.17
N LEU A 79 -16.29 -14.00 2.51
CA LEU A 79 -17.60 -13.59 1.99
C LEU A 79 -18.00 -14.41 0.76
N ALA A 80 -17.05 -14.74 -0.11
CA ALA A 80 -17.27 -15.56 -1.29
C ALA A 80 -17.60 -17.02 -0.93
N ASP A 81 -16.95 -17.60 0.08
CA ASP A 81 -17.24 -18.95 0.57
C ASP A 81 -18.63 -19.07 1.24
N LYS A 82 -19.20 -17.95 1.68
CA LYS A 82 -20.54 -17.86 2.30
C LYS A 82 -21.67 -17.60 1.28
N TYR A 83 -21.32 -17.61 -0.01
CA TYR A 83 -22.19 -17.39 -1.17
C TYR A 83 -22.49 -18.70 -1.90
#